data_AF-A0A7X9ZXG1-F1
#
_entry.id   AF-A0A7X9ZXG1-F1
#
_cell.length_a   1.000
_cell.length_b   1.000
_cell.length_c   1.000
_cell.angle_alpha   90.00
_cell.angle_beta   90.00
_cell.angle_gamma   90.00
#
_symmetry.space_group_name_H-M   'P 1'
#
loop_
_entity.id
_entity.type
_entity.pdbx_description
1 polymer ?
#
loop_
_entity_poly.entity_id
_entity_poly.type
_entity_poly.pdbx_seq_one_letter_code
_entity_poly.pdbx_strand_id
1 'polypeptide(L)'
;MIDVVLRAGIAALAGWVAVGGFLMPYSAIEIMIYLDNVVGVLIAAAMITLAAVLAIDVLMNFVPQPFRWAWLDRYRHYVYVAAAACYVVPPFVLARITGDSLGLCAPWLGVAVAILLMAFIDQHEKRHREGKCEI
;
A
#
# COMPACT_ATOMS: atom_id res chain seq x y z
N MET A 1 19.41 -6.66 -2.76
CA MET A 1 18.62 -7.88 -3.03
C MET A 1 17.51 -8.08 -2.00
N ILE A 2 17.81 -8.01 -0.69
CA ILE A 2 16.82 -8.09 0.40
C ILE A 2 15.69 -7.05 0.25
N ASP A 3 16.03 -5.82 -0.13
CA ASP A 3 15.05 -4.73 -0.32
C ASP A 3 14.00 -5.04 -1.40
N VAL A 4 14.40 -5.72 -2.48
CA VAL A 4 13.52 -6.08 -3.60
C VAL A 4 12.55 -7.18 -3.21
N VAL A 5 13.05 -8.19 -2.50
CA VAL A 5 12.23 -9.32 -2.02
C VAL A 5 11.21 -8.83 -1.00
N LEU A 6 11.60 -7.91 -0.11
CA LEU A 6 10.69 -7.30 0.86
C LEU A 6 9.59 -6.47 0.18
N ARG A 7 9.95 -5.64 -0.80
CA ARG A 7 8.98 -4.87 -1.60
C ARG A 7 8.04 -5.77 -2.40
N ALA A 8 8.56 -6.81 -3.03
CA ALA A 8 7.76 -7.79 -3.76
C ALA A 8 6.78 -8.52 -2.82
N GLY A 9 7.23 -8.92 -1.63
CA GLY A 9 6.39 -9.55 -0.61
C GLY A 9 5.26 -8.63 -0.15
N ILE A 10 5.54 -7.36 0.13
CA ILE A 10 4.51 -6.41 0.58
C ILE A 10 3.58 -6.00 -0.57
N ALA A 11 4.08 -5.87 -1.80
CA ALA A 11 3.23 -5.64 -2.98
C ALA A 11 2.27 -6.82 -3.22
N ALA A 12 2.76 -8.05 -3.09
CA ALA A 12 1.93 -9.26 -3.18
C ALA A 12 0.90 -9.33 -2.03
N LEU A 13 1.29 -9.00 -0.80
CA LEU A 13 0.40 -8.96 0.36
C LEU A 13 -0.69 -7.87 0.20
N ALA A 14 -0.31 -6.67 -0.25
CA ALA A 14 -1.22 -5.58 -0.54
C ALA A 14 -2.20 -5.96 -1.66
N GLY A 15 -1.70 -6.52 -2.76
CA GLY A 15 -2.52 -7.05 -3.84
C GLY A 15 -3.48 -8.14 -3.36
N TRP A 16 -3.01 -9.08 -2.54
CA TRP A 16 -3.84 -10.13 -1.96
C TRP A 16 -4.94 -9.57 -1.06
N VAL A 17 -4.65 -8.57 -0.22
CA VAL A 17 -5.66 -7.95 0.66
C VAL A 17 -6.65 -7.09 -0.14
N ALA A 18 -6.21 -6.36 -1.15
CA ALA A 18 -7.10 -5.59 -2.03
C ALA A 18 -8.02 -6.49 -2.85
N VAL A 19 -7.47 -7.54 -3.49
CA VAL A 19 -8.23 -8.46 -4.34
C VAL A 19 -9.07 -9.43 -3.50
N GLY A 20 -8.52 -9.96 -2.41
CA GLY A 20 -9.24 -10.80 -1.44
C GLY A 20 -10.38 -10.03 -0.77
N GLY A 21 -10.20 -8.72 -0.54
CA GLY A 21 -11.26 -7.82 -0.12
C GLY A 21 -12.35 -7.58 -1.17
N PHE A 22 -12.17 -7.93 -2.44
CA PHE A 22 -13.23 -7.88 -3.45
C PHE A 22 -13.89 -9.24 -3.69
N LEU A 23 -13.15 -10.33 -3.51
CA LEU A 23 -13.62 -11.69 -3.82
C LEU A 23 -14.38 -12.34 -2.66
N MET A 24 -14.25 -11.85 -1.43
CA MET A 24 -14.98 -12.38 -0.28
C MET A 24 -16.31 -11.64 -0.06
N PRO A 25 -17.46 -12.35 -0.03
CA PRO A 25 -18.73 -11.74 0.36
C PRO A 25 -18.66 -11.26 1.82
N TYR A 26 -19.21 -10.09 2.12
CA TYR A 26 -19.11 -9.38 3.41
C TYR A 26 -17.72 -8.80 3.73
N SER A 27 -16.92 -8.53 2.72
CA SER A 27 -15.65 -7.86 2.93
C SER A 27 -15.82 -6.40 3.38
N ALA A 28 -14.77 -5.86 3.99
CA ALA A 28 -14.69 -4.45 4.38
C ALA A 28 -15.01 -3.49 3.22
N ILE A 29 -14.55 -3.84 2.01
CA ILE A 29 -14.71 -3.02 0.81
C ILE A 29 -16.16 -3.03 0.33
N GLU A 30 -16.80 -4.20 0.27
CA GLU A 30 -18.20 -4.32 -0.12
C GLU A 30 -19.12 -3.56 0.84
N ILE A 31 -18.88 -3.70 2.14
CA ILE A 31 -19.60 -2.98 3.20
C ILE A 31 -19.40 -1.46 3.08
N MET A 32 -18.18 -1.01 2.78
CA MET A 32 -17.85 0.40 2.63
C MET A 32 -18.48 1.00 1.36
N ILE A 33 -18.55 0.23 0.26
CA ILE A 33 -19.28 0.61 -0.95
C ILE A 33 -20.79 0.68 -0.66
N TYR A 34 -21.33 -0.25 0.13
CA TYR A 34 -22.76 -0.26 0.46
C TYR A 34 -23.18 0.89 1.38
N LEU A 35 -22.31 1.31 2.32
CA LEU A 35 -22.61 2.37 3.29
C LEU A 35 -22.36 3.79 2.76
N ASP A 36 -21.21 4.01 2.11
CA ASP A 36 -20.75 5.36 1.74
C ASP A 36 -20.67 5.58 0.21
N ASN A 37 -21.10 4.58 -0.58
CA ASN A 37 -21.27 4.58 -2.04
C ASN A 37 -20.11 5.25 -2.81
N VAL A 38 -20.12 6.58 -2.93
CA VAL A 38 -19.09 7.36 -3.62
C VAL A 38 -17.74 7.27 -2.92
N VAL A 39 -17.68 7.48 -1.59
CA VAL A 39 -16.41 7.48 -0.86
C VAL A 39 -15.84 6.07 -0.78
N GLY A 40 -16.70 5.06 -0.61
CA GLY A 40 -16.33 3.66 -0.62
C GLY A 40 -15.68 3.23 -1.95
N VAL A 41 -16.29 3.62 -3.07
CA VAL A 41 -15.76 3.35 -4.41
C VAL A 41 -14.44 4.08 -4.66
N LEU A 42 -14.32 5.34 -4.24
CA LEU A 42 -13.08 6.11 -4.41
C LEU A 42 -11.91 5.48 -3.67
N ILE A 43 -12.11 5.04 -2.43
CA ILE A 43 -11.05 4.40 -1.64
C ILE A 43 -10.72 3.03 -2.24
N ALA A 44 -11.72 2.24 -2.65
CA ALA A 44 -11.49 0.95 -3.28
C ALA A 44 -10.67 1.09 -4.58
N ALA A 45 -11.03 2.07 -5.42
CA ALA A 45 -10.29 2.40 -6.64
C ALA A 45 -8.86 2.87 -6.31
N ALA A 46 -8.68 3.70 -5.28
CA ALA A 46 -7.36 4.13 -4.82
C ALA A 46 -6.50 2.96 -4.34
N MET A 47 -7.07 2.01 -3.60
CA MET A 47 -6.35 0.81 -3.13
C MET A 47 -5.87 -0.06 -4.29
N ILE A 48 -6.73 -0.32 -5.29
CA ILE A 48 -6.36 -1.08 -6.49
C ILE A 48 -5.26 -0.35 -7.27
N THR A 49 -5.44 0.96 -7.48
CA THR A 49 -4.48 1.77 -8.22
C THR A 49 -3.12 1.77 -7.53
N LEU A 50 -3.09 1.97 -6.20
CA LEU A 50 -1.86 1.99 -5.42
C LEU A 50 -1.21 0.60 -5.34
N ALA A 51 -2.00 -0.48 -5.23
CA ALA A 51 -1.47 -1.84 -5.31
C ALA A 51 -0.84 -2.13 -6.68
N ALA A 52 -1.46 -1.68 -7.77
CA ALA A 52 -0.89 -1.78 -9.11
C ALA A 52 0.41 -0.97 -9.24
N VAL A 53 0.46 0.24 -8.69
CA VAL A 53 1.69 1.05 -8.67
C VAL A 53 2.81 0.37 -7.87
N LEU A 54 2.50 -0.28 -6.74
CA LEU A 54 3.47 -1.07 -5.97
C LEU A 54 4.02 -2.25 -6.77
N ALA A 55 3.16 -2.97 -7.49
CA ALA A 55 3.57 -4.05 -8.38
C ALA A 55 4.44 -3.54 -9.53
N ILE A 56 4.09 -2.39 -10.11
CA ILE A 56 4.87 -1.72 -11.16
C ILE A 56 6.24 -1.29 -10.62
N ASP A 57 6.35 -0.75 -9.40
CA ASP A 57 7.65 -0.40 -8.79
C ASP A 57 8.58 -1.62 -8.71
N VAL A 58 8.04 -2.77 -8.29
CA VAL A 58 8.78 -4.04 -8.23
C VAL A 58 9.21 -4.51 -9.62
N LEU A 59 8.31 -4.43 -10.62
CA LEU A 59 8.61 -4.77 -12.02
C LEU A 59 9.68 -3.84 -12.63
N MET A 60 9.63 -2.55 -12.33
CA MET A 60 10.60 -1.54 -12.77
C MET A 60 12.00 -1.78 -12.19
N ASN A 61 12.13 -2.64 -11.19
CA ASN A 61 13.43 -3.07 -10.68
C ASN A 61 14.13 -4.10 -11.59
N PHE A 62 13.40 -4.74 -12.51
CA PHE A 62 13.96 -5.65 -13.51
C PHE A 62 14.21 -4.97 -14.86
N VAL A 63 13.79 -3.70 -15.02
CA VAL A 63 13.95 -2.93 -16.25
C VAL A 63 15.30 -2.19 -16.24
N PRO A 64 16.09 -2.24 -17.33
CA PRO A 64 17.37 -1.55 -17.42
C PRO A 64 17.23 -0.02 -17.31
N GLN A 65 18.27 0.63 -16.77
CA GLN A 65 18.23 2.00 -16.26
C GLN A 65 17.72 3.13 -17.18
N PRO A 66 17.82 3.13 -18.52
CA PRO A 66 17.29 4.27 -19.29
C PRO A 66 15.75 4.33 -19.30
N PHE A 67 15.05 3.24 -18.98
CA PHE A 67 13.59 3.17 -19.02
C PHE A 67 12.92 3.24 -17.64
N ARG A 68 13.72 3.39 -16.57
CA ARG A 68 13.17 3.55 -15.22
C ARG A 68 12.44 4.88 -15.10
N TRP A 69 11.24 4.84 -14.55
CA TRP A 69 10.42 6.02 -14.34
C TRP A 69 11.02 6.90 -13.22
N ALA A 70 11.78 7.93 -13.62
CA ALA A 70 12.42 8.86 -12.68
C ALA A 70 11.43 9.55 -11.73
N TRP A 71 10.19 9.76 -12.16
CA TRP A 71 9.13 10.30 -11.30
C TRP A 71 8.74 9.31 -10.19
N LEU A 72 8.69 8.02 -10.47
CA LEU A 72 8.30 7.01 -9.50
C LEU A 72 9.34 6.93 -8.38
N ASP A 73 10.64 6.96 -8.73
CA ASP A 73 11.71 6.91 -7.72
C ASP A 73 11.71 8.18 -6.83
N ARG A 74 11.39 9.35 -7.41
CA ARG A 74 11.28 10.62 -6.68
C ARG A 74 10.07 10.65 -5.74
N TYR A 75 8.90 10.20 -6.20
CA TYR A 75 7.64 10.28 -5.45
C TYR A 75 7.26 8.99 -4.70
N ARG A 76 8.11 7.95 -4.74
CA ARG A 76 7.83 6.62 -4.16
C ARG A 76 7.36 6.66 -2.70
N HIS A 77 7.98 7.52 -1.90
CA HIS A 77 7.62 7.69 -0.49
C HIS A 77 6.17 8.18 -0.33
N TYR A 78 5.73 9.14 -1.14
CA TYR A 78 4.34 9.63 -1.12
C TYR A 78 3.35 8.55 -1.56
N VAL A 79 3.73 7.71 -2.53
CA VAL A 79 2.91 6.57 -2.96
C VAL A 79 2.72 5.57 -1.82
N TYR A 80 3.79 5.23 -1.09
CA TYR A 80 3.68 4.35 0.08
C TYR A 80 2.80 4.96 1.18
N VAL A 81 2.98 6.24 1.51
CA VAL A 81 2.17 6.91 2.54
C VAL A 81 0.68 6.94 2.14
N ALA A 82 0.38 7.26 0.87
CA ALA A 82 -0.98 7.23 0.35
C ALA A 82 -1.58 5.83 0.39
N ALA A 83 -0.79 4.80 0.04
CA ALA A 83 -1.22 3.41 0.09
C ALA A 83 -1.55 3.01 1.53
N ALA A 84 -0.66 3.29 2.49
CA ALA A 84 -0.91 3.01 3.90
C ALA A 84 -2.18 3.68 4.41
N ALA A 85 -2.42 4.96 4.07
CA ALA A 85 -3.65 5.65 4.43
C ALA A 85 -4.91 4.92 3.90
N CYS A 86 -4.86 4.42 2.66
CA CYS A 86 -5.97 3.67 2.08
C CYS A 86 -6.22 2.33 2.77
N TYR A 87 -5.17 1.62 3.22
CA TYR A 87 -5.33 0.36 3.98
C TYR A 87 -5.78 0.56 5.44
N VAL A 88 -5.68 1.78 5.98
CA VAL A 88 -6.17 2.11 7.32
C VAL A 88 -7.68 2.39 7.34
N VAL A 89 -8.30 2.84 6.24
CA VAL A 89 -9.75 3.16 6.25
C VAL A 89 -10.68 1.95 6.46
N PRO A 90 -10.47 0.80 5.77
CA PRO A 90 -11.33 -0.38 5.93
C PRO A 90 -11.54 -0.86 7.38
N PRO A 91 -10.50 -0.94 8.25
CA PRO A 91 -10.72 -1.35 9.64
C PRO A 91 -11.50 -0.32 10.47
N PHE A 92 -11.44 0.98 10.17
CA PHE A 92 -12.28 1.99 10.84
C PHE A 92 -13.77 1.86 10.47
N VAL A 93 -14.06 1.52 9.23
CA VAL A 93 -15.44 1.29 8.77
C VAL A 93 -16.00 -0.01 9.35
N LEU A 94 -15.20 -1.09 9.32
CA LEU A 94 -15.55 -2.38 9.95
C LEU A 94 -15.80 -2.24 11.46
N ALA A 95 -14.95 -1.50 12.18
CA ALA A 95 -15.08 -1.33 13.63
C ALA A 95 -16.43 -0.76 14.06
N ARG A 96 -17.09 0.07 13.22
CA ARG A 96 -18.42 0.61 13.51
C ARG A 96 -19.54 -0.43 13.42
N ILE A 97 -19.32 -1.53 12.71
CA ILE A 97 -20.36 -2.49 12.31
C ILE A 97 -20.21 -3.79 13.08
N THR A 98 -18.98 -4.29 13.22
CA THR A 98 -18.71 -5.59 13.85
C THR A 98 -18.39 -5.51 15.33
N GLY A 99 -18.28 -4.31 15.90
CA GLY A 99 -18.23 -4.11 17.35
C GLY A 99 -17.12 -4.90 18.05
N ASP A 100 -15.88 -4.78 17.55
CA ASP A 100 -14.63 -5.36 18.09
C ASP A 100 -14.11 -6.67 17.43
N SER A 101 -14.20 -6.77 16.10
CA SER A 101 -13.57 -7.88 15.36
C SER A 101 -12.12 -7.57 14.95
N LEU A 102 -11.20 -7.53 15.92
CA LEU A 102 -9.75 -7.32 15.67
C LEU A 102 -9.18 -8.27 14.59
N GLY A 103 -9.68 -9.51 14.51
CA GLY A 103 -9.23 -10.48 13.51
C GLY A 103 -9.51 -10.09 12.06
N LEU A 104 -10.60 -9.37 11.79
CA LEU A 104 -10.92 -8.87 10.45
C LEU A 104 -10.12 -7.61 10.10
N CYS A 105 -9.68 -6.84 11.11
CA CYS A 105 -8.91 -5.61 10.95
C CYS A 105 -7.38 -5.85 10.88
N ALA A 106 -6.90 -6.93 11.53
CA ALA A 106 -5.49 -7.29 11.62
C ALA A 106 -4.74 -7.36 10.27
N PRO A 107 -5.28 -7.99 9.19
CA PRO A 107 -4.55 -8.05 7.92
C PRO A 107 -4.42 -6.67 7.24
N TRP A 108 -5.43 -5.80 7.36
CA TRP A 108 -5.40 -4.45 6.78
C TRP A 108 -4.40 -3.55 7.50
N LEU A 109 -4.42 -3.58 8.84
CA LEU A 109 -3.47 -2.86 9.67
C LEU A 109 -2.04 -3.39 9.48
N GLY A 110 -1.86 -4.71 9.36
CA GLY A 110 -0.56 -5.32 9.09
C GLY A 110 0.05 -4.83 7.77
N VAL A 111 -0.75 -4.78 6.70
CA VAL A 111 -0.33 -4.22 5.40
C VAL A 111 0.01 -2.73 5.53
N ALA A 112 -0.84 -1.94 6.20
CA ALA A 112 -0.60 -0.50 6.38
C ALA A 112 0.72 -0.21 7.12
N VAL A 113 0.98 -0.94 8.21
CA VAL A 113 2.21 -0.83 9.00
C VAL A 113 3.43 -1.26 8.17
N ALA A 114 3.34 -2.35 7.40
CA ALA A 114 4.42 -2.82 6.54
C ALA A 114 4.75 -1.79 5.43
N ILE A 115 3.73 -1.18 4.82
CA ILE A 115 3.92 -0.12 3.81
C ILE A 115 4.56 1.13 4.43
N LEU A 116 4.15 1.53 5.65
CA LEU A 116 4.76 2.67 6.36
C LEU A 116 6.22 2.41 6.73
N LEU A 117 6.54 1.20 7.19
CA LEU A 117 7.92 0.79 7.46
C LEU A 117 8.78 0.90 6.18
N MET A 118 8.26 0.48 5.03
CA MET A 118 8.97 0.68 3.76
C MET A 118 9.13 2.15 3.40
N ALA A 119 8.08 2.97 3.60
CA ALA A 119 8.16 4.41 3.38
C ALA A 119 9.27 5.06 4.24
N PHE A 120 9.38 4.64 5.50
CA PHE A 120 10.38 5.12 6.44
C PHE A 120 11.80 4.69 6.05
N ILE A 121 12.00 3.41 5.71
CA ILE A 121 13.30 2.89 5.25
C ILE A 121 13.74 3.61 3.98
N ASP A 122 12.84 3.81 3.01
CA ASP A 122 13.13 4.51 1.75
C ASP A 122 13.59 5.96 1.98
N GLN A 123 12.91 6.65 2.90
CA GLN A 123 13.23 8.04 3.23
C GLN A 123 14.56 8.14 3.99
N HIS A 124 14.83 7.19 4.88
CA HIS A 124 16.08 7.12 5.63
C HIS A 124 17.29 6.85 4.71
N GLU A 125 17.15 5.92 3.75
CA GLU A 125 18.20 5.63 2.79
C GLU A 125 18.48 6.82 1.86
N LYS A 126 17.43 7.53 1.41
CA LYS A 126 17.58 8.77 0.62
C LYS A 126 18.35 9.85 1.36
N ARG A 127 17.98 10.15 2.61
CA ARG A 127 18.70 11.13 3.45
C ARG A 127 20.16 10.76 3.67
N HIS A 128 20.46 9.47 3.87
CA HIS A 128 21.85 9.02 4.04
C HIS A 128 22.70 9.13 2.77
N ARG A 129 22.10 9.00 1.58
CA ARG A 129 22.81 9.22 0.31
C ARG A 129 23.07 10.70 0.06
N GLU A 130 22.08 11.55 0.32
CA GLU A 130 22.22 13.01 0.17
C GLU A 130 23.29 13.56 1.13
N GLY A 131 23.28 13.14 2.40
CA GLY A 131 24.31 13.54 3.38
C GLY A 131 25.72 12.97 3.12
N LYS A 132 25.88 11.99 2.23
CA LYS A 132 27.19 11.48 1.77
C LYS A 132 27.72 12.22 0.53
N CYS A 133 26.88 12.94 -0.20
CA CYS A 133 27.28 13.73 -1.36
C CYS A 133 27.68 15.18 -1.03
N GLU A 134 27.52 15.60 0.23
CA GLU A 134 27.96 16.90 0.75
C GLU A 134 29.36 16.87 1.42
N ILE A 135 30.13 15.79 1.26
CA ILE A 135 31.50 15.64 1.82
C ILE A 135 32.53 15.53 0.71
#